data_AF-A0A418YY49-F1
#
_entry.id   AF-A0A418YY49-F1
#
_cell.length_a   1.000
_cell.length_b   1.000
_cell.length_c   1.000
_cell.angle_alpha   90.00
_cell.angle_beta   90.00
_cell.angle_gamma   90.00
#
_symmetry.space_group_name_H-M   'P 1'
#
loop_
_entity.id
_entity.type
_entity.pdbx_description
1 polymer ?
#
loop_
_entity_poly.entity_id
_entity_poly.type
_entity_poly.pdbx_seq_one_letter_code
_entity_poly.pdbx_strand_id
1 'polypeptide(L)'
;MEKTNYSGMTLNERLFAAGILDEFDAAIDEKSRERVVELLGAVEVDNPHGIANSLLGPAYECWFCGEGIEQNGRQALAIGLSDLWSDQCDEPPTQIIYAHFDCAQKRMEGSSMALEQDVLFPSVPDT
;
A
#
# COMPACT_ATOMS: atom_id res chain seq x y z
N MET A 1 -2.41 23.07 -24.68
CA MET A 1 -2.62 21.62 -24.74
C MET A 1 -4.06 21.39 -24.33
N GLU A 2 -4.88 20.86 -25.24
CA GLU A 2 -6.29 20.62 -24.98
C GLU A 2 -6.39 19.50 -23.93
N LYS A 3 -7.01 19.78 -22.79
CA LYS A 3 -7.25 18.74 -21.78
C LYS A 3 -8.29 17.78 -22.35
N THR A 4 -7.90 16.53 -22.56
CA THR A 4 -8.84 15.48 -22.98
C THR A 4 -9.94 15.36 -21.94
N ASN A 5 -11.20 15.57 -22.36
CA ASN A 5 -12.32 15.42 -21.47
C ASN A 5 -12.69 13.93 -21.37
N TYR A 6 -12.42 13.34 -20.21
CA TYR A 6 -12.68 11.92 -19.93
C TYR A 6 -14.10 11.62 -19.41
N SER A 7 -14.97 12.64 -19.35
CA SER A 7 -16.34 12.48 -18.85
C SER A 7 -17.14 11.50 -19.72
N GLY A 8 -17.80 10.54 -19.07
CA GLY A 8 -18.61 9.51 -19.73
C GLY A 8 -17.81 8.36 -20.36
N MET A 9 -16.47 8.40 -20.33
CA MET A 9 -15.61 7.32 -20.83
C MET A 9 -15.35 6.25 -19.77
N THR A 10 -15.29 4.99 -20.21
CA THR A 10 -14.77 3.84 -19.45
C THR A 10 -13.26 3.94 -19.27
N LEU A 11 -12.68 3.18 -18.33
CA LEU A 11 -11.24 3.23 -18.06
C LEU A 11 -10.38 2.95 -19.31
N ASN A 12 -10.68 1.88 -20.06
CA ASN A 12 -9.93 1.53 -21.26
C ASN A 12 -10.01 2.62 -22.33
N GLU A 13 -11.17 3.26 -22.51
CA GLU A 13 -11.33 4.37 -23.44
C GLU A 13 -10.47 5.57 -23.03
N ARG A 14 -10.36 5.86 -21.74
CA ARG A 14 -9.49 6.93 -21.24
C ARG A 14 -8.01 6.61 -21.44
N LEU A 15 -7.59 5.38 -21.12
CA LEU A 15 -6.22 4.90 -21.33
C LEU A 15 -5.83 4.95 -22.82
N PHE A 16 -6.75 4.54 -23.70
CA PHE A 16 -6.57 4.62 -25.15
C PHE A 16 -6.51 6.07 -25.64
N ALA A 17 -7.44 6.93 -25.21
CA ALA A 17 -7.46 8.35 -25.60
C ALA A 17 -6.24 9.13 -25.09
N ALA A 18 -5.65 8.70 -23.97
CA ALA A 18 -4.39 9.23 -23.45
C ALA A 18 -3.14 8.65 -24.14
N GLY A 19 -3.28 7.57 -24.93
CA GLY A 19 -2.17 6.91 -25.60
C GLY A 19 -1.26 6.09 -24.68
N ILE A 20 -1.73 5.74 -23.47
CA ILE A 20 -0.93 5.05 -22.43
C ILE A 20 -1.39 3.61 -22.18
N LEU A 21 -2.29 3.08 -23.00
CA LEU A 21 -2.85 1.74 -22.81
C LEU A 21 -1.76 0.65 -22.78
N ASP A 22 -0.81 0.69 -23.72
CA ASP A 22 0.27 -0.30 -23.77
C ASP A 22 1.20 -0.21 -22.53
N GLU A 23 1.45 1.01 -22.02
CA GLU A 23 2.23 1.20 -20.80
C GLU A 23 1.48 0.70 -19.56
N PHE A 24 0.16 0.84 -19.55
CA PHE A 24 -0.70 0.30 -18.50
C PHE A 24 -0.67 -1.22 -18.48
N ASP A 25 -0.81 -1.86 -19.63
CA ASP A 25 -0.75 -3.33 -19.74
C ASP A 25 0.62 -3.86 -19.30
N ALA A 26 1.72 -3.22 -19.73
CA ALA A 26 3.06 -3.56 -19.28
C ALA A 26 3.22 -3.43 -17.75
N ALA A 27 2.68 -2.36 -17.15
CA ALA A 27 2.72 -2.16 -15.70
C ALA A 27 1.92 -3.22 -14.93
N ILE A 28 0.81 -3.71 -15.50
CA ILE A 28 0.02 -4.82 -14.95
C ILE A 28 0.81 -6.13 -14.99
N ASP A 29 1.43 -6.43 -16.13
CA ASP A 29 2.24 -7.66 -16.32
C ASP A 29 3.46 -7.69 -15.37
N GLU A 30 4.12 -6.55 -15.20
CA GLU A 30 5.24 -6.39 -14.27
C GLU A 30 4.80 -6.34 -12.79
N LYS A 31 3.49 -6.27 -12.54
CA LYS A 31 2.90 -6.05 -11.21
C LYS A 31 3.44 -4.79 -10.51
N SER A 32 3.79 -3.78 -11.30
CA SER A 32 4.32 -2.51 -10.81
C SER A 32 3.18 -1.63 -10.30
N ARG A 33 2.83 -1.81 -9.01
CA ARG A 33 1.70 -1.09 -8.39
C ARG A 33 1.87 0.42 -8.45
N GLU A 34 3.07 0.91 -8.17
CA GLU A 34 3.39 2.34 -8.24
C GLU A 34 3.09 2.89 -9.63
N ARG A 35 3.55 2.19 -10.67
CA ARG A 35 3.31 2.60 -12.06
C ARG A 35 1.84 2.53 -12.45
N VAL A 36 1.11 1.50 -12.02
CA VAL A 36 -0.34 1.39 -12.25
C VAL A 36 -1.09 2.55 -11.60
N VAL A 37 -0.75 2.93 -10.36
CA VAL A 37 -1.38 4.07 -9.67
C VAL A 37 -1.10 5.38 -10.40
N GLU A 38 0.14 5.60 -10.84
CA GLU A 38 0.53 6.79 -11.60
C GLU A 38 -0.27 6.92 -12.91
N LEU A 39 -0.35 5.83 -13.67
CA LEU A 39 -1.07 5.78 -14.94
C LEU A 39 -2.58 5.99 -14.77
N LEU A 40 -3.19 5.41 -13.71
CA LEU A 40 -4.60 5.65 -13.37
C LEU A 40 -4.85 7.12 -12.98
N GLY A 41 -3.91 7.74 -12.27
CA GLY A 41 -3.96 9.17 -11.96
C GLY A 41 -3.91 10.05 -13.20
N ALA A 42 -3.11 9.67 -14.20
CA ALA A 42 -3.00 10.39 -15.47
C ALA A 42 -4.30 10.43 -16.28
N VAL A 43 -5.22 9.48 -16.06
CA VAL A 43 -6.55 9.40 -16.69
C VAL A 43 -7.70 9.76 -15.74
N GLU A 44 -7.40 10.56 -14.72
CA GLU A 44 -8.38 11.15 -13.79
C GLU A 44 -9.31 10.10 -13.15
N VAL A 45 -8.74 8.98 -12.70
CA VAL A 45 -9.45 8.01 -11.86
C VAL A 45 -9.46 8.51 -10.41
N ASP A 46 -10.64 8.61 -9.80
CA ASP A 46 -10.81 9.18 -8.46
C ASP A 46 -10.15 8.35 -7.33
N ASN A 47 -10.07 7.03 -7.50
CA ASN A 47 -9.45 6.10 -6.53
C ASN A 47 -8.43 5.17 -7.23
N PRO A 48 -7.27 5.68 -7.64
CA PRO A 48 -6.30 4.90 -8.42
C PRO A 48 -5.71 3.74 -7.58
N HIS A 49 -5.55 3.93 -6.28
CA HIS A 49 -5.05 2.91 -5.36
C HIS A 49 -6.00 1.71 -5.21
N GLY A 50 -7.29 1.96 -5.01
CA GLY A 50 -8.29 0.90 -4.90
C GLY A 50 -8.44 0.07 -6.19
N ILE A 51 -8.37 0.74 -7.36
CA ILE A 51 -8.39 0.05 -8.65
C ILE A 51 -7.10 -0.77 -8.85
N ALA A 52 -5.93 -0.23 -8.52
CA ALA A 52 -4.67 -0.98 -8.58
C ALA A 52 -4.70 -2.22 -7.68
N ASN A 53 -5.29 -2.14 -6.48
CA ASN A 53 -5.48 -3.28 -5.59
C ASN A 53 -6.43 -4.34 -6.18
N SER A 54 -7.48 -3.91 -6.88
CA SER A 54 -8.42 -4.82 -7.55
C SER A 54 -7.77 -5.57 -8.72
N LEU A 55 -6.84 -4.92 -9.43
CA LEU A 55 -6.16 -5.49 -10.59
C LEU A 55 -4.94 -6.36 -10.22
N LEU A 56 -4.17 -5.93 -9.23
CA LEU A 56 -2.90 -6.56 -8.86
C LEU A 56 -2.96 -7.44 -7.60
N GLY A 57 -4.11 -7.47 -6.91
CA GLY A 57 -4.23 -8.01 -5.56
C GLY A 57 -3.60 -7.10 -4.49
N PRO A 58 -3.75 -7.40 -3.19
CA PRO A 58 -3.08 -6.68 -2.11
C PRO A 58 -1.57 -7.04 -2.07
N ALA A 59 -0.69 -6.09 -1.73
CA ALA A 59 0.76 -6.35 -1.58
C ALA A 59 1.07 -7.09 -0.25
N TYR A 60 0.39 -6.69 0.82
CA TYR A 60 0.34 -7.35 2.12
C TYR A 60 -1.09 -7.30 2.64
N GLU A 61 -1.47 -8.22 3.52
CA GLU A 61 -2.78 -8.22 4.17
C GLU A 61 -2.63 -7.77 5.63
N CYS A 62 -3.52 -6.90 6.08
CA CYS A 62 -3.55 -6.47 7.47
C CYS A 62 -4.03 -7.62 8.35
N TRP A 63 -3.17 -8.05 9.28
CA TRP A 63 -3.46 -9.13 10.22
C TRP A 63 -4.73 -8.90 11.05
N PHE A 64 -5.09 -7.65 11.31
CA PHE A 64 -6.23 -7.32 12.17
C PHE A 64 -7.57 -7.21 11.45
N CYS A 65 -7.61 -6.68 10.22
CA CYS A 65 -8.87 -6.47 9.48
C CYS A 65 -9.02 -7.34 8.23
N GLY A 66 -7.95 -7.99 7.75
CA GLY A 66 -7.95 -8.79 6.53
C GLY A 66 -7.95 -7.98 5.23
N GLU A 67 -7.88 -6.66 5.30
CA GLU A 67 -7.82 -5.79 4.11
C GLU A 67 -6.37 -5.58 3.64
N GLY A 68 -6.21 -5.26 2.36
CA GLY A 68 -4.90 -4.97 1.77
C GLY A 68 -4.20 -3.75 2.38
N ILE A 69 -2.90 -3.85 2.60
CA ILE A 69 -2.03 -2.75 3.01
C ILE A 69 -1.35 -2.17 1.77
N GLU A 70 -1.51 -0.86 1.58
CA GLU A 70 -0.84 -0.14 0.50
C GLU A 70 0.63 0.12 0.85
N GLN A 71 1.55 -0.16 -0.09
CA GLN A 71 3.00 0.07 0.10
C GLN A 71 3.37 1.53 0.35
N ASN A 72 2.58 2.48 -0.16
CA ASN A 72 2.92 3.91 -0.16
C ASN A 72 2.12 4.70 0.90
N GLY A 73 1.17 4.06 1.58
CA GLY A 73 0.44 4.68 2.66
C GLY A 73 1.32 4.77 3.91
N ARG A 74 1.34 5.92 4.58
CA ARG A 74 2.00 6.12 5.90
C ARG A 74 1.35 5.32 7.05
N GLN A 75 0.69 4.22 6.72
CA GLN A 75 -0.17 3.44 7.59
C GLN A 75 0.23 1.97 7.60
N ALA A 76 1.32 1.54 6.93
CA ALA A 76 1.82 0.17 7.07
C ALA A 76 2.73 0.05 8.30
N LEU A 77 2.41 -0.88 9.20
CA LEU A 77 3.22 -1.22 10.38
C LEU A 77 3.66 -2.68 10.30
N ALA A 78 4.94 -2.93 10.58
CA ALA A 78 5.44 -4.28 10.85
C ALA A 78 5.53 -4.48 12.37
N ILE A 79 4.95 -5.57 12.86
CA ILE A 79 4.95 -5.93 14.29
C ILE A 79 5.70 -7.25 14.44
N GLY A 80 6.77 -7.25 15.23
CA GLY A 80 7.50 -8.46 15.61
C GLY A 80 6.88 -9.12 16.84
N LEU A 81 6.56 -10.40 16.74
CA LEU A 81 6.15 -11.25 17.84
C LEU A 81 7.32 -12.18 18.18
N SER A 82 7.77 -12.14 19.43
CA SER A 82 8.90 -12.95 19.94
C SER A 82 8.43 -13.85 21.07
N ASP A 83 9.25 -14.83 21.45
CA ASP A 83 8.99 -15.75 22.56
C ASP A 83 7.65 -16.50 22.42
N LEU A 84 7.29 -16.88 21.18
CA LEU A 84 5.98 -17.47 20.88
C LEU A 84 5.78 -18.87 21.51
N TRP A 85 6.86 -19.56 21.88
CA TRP A 85 6.81 -20.85 22.60
C TRP A 85 7.62 -20.77 23.90
N SER A 86 7.09 -21.37 24.96
CA SER A 86 7.64 -21.29 26.33
C SER A 86 8.76 -22.30 26.63
N ASP A 87 9.13 -23.17 25.69
CA ASP A 87 9.87 -24.39 26.00
C ASP A 87 11.12 -24.54 25.13
N GLN A 88 12.30 -24.46 25.76
CA GLN A 88 13.60 -24.99 25.31
C GLN A 88 13.95 -24.87 23.81
N CYS A 89 13.94 -23.65 23.26
CA CYS A 89 14.66 -23.35 22.02
C CYS A 89 15.79 -22.36 22.31
N ASP A 90 17.00 -22.66 21.84
CA ASP A 90 18.14 -21.74 21.92
C ASP A 90 17.87 -20.43 21.17
N GLU A 91 17.00 -20.47 20.15
CA GLU A 91 16.42 -19.32 19.47
C GLU A 91 14.89 -19.47 19.44
N PRO A 92 14.14 -18.77 20.31
CA PRO A 92 12.69 -18.85 20.30
C PRO A 92 12.16 -18.32 18.95
N PRO A 93 11.10 -18.94 18.40
CA PRO A 93 10.54 -18.49 17.12
C PRO A 93 10.05 -17.04 17.22
N THR A 94 10.40 -16.28 16.19
CA THR A 94 9.87 -14.94 15.97
C THR A 94 9.00 -14.93 14.72
N GLN A 95 7.90 -14.18 14.75
CA GLN A 95 7.06 -13.94 13.58
C GLN A 95 6.91 -12.44 13.35
N ILE A 96 6.97 -12.01 12.10
CA ILE A 96 6.62 -10.64 11.71
C ILE A 96 5.24 -10.67 11.08
N ILE A 97 4.35 -9.79 11.54
CA ILE A 97 3.03 -9.56 10.95
C ILE A 97 2.94 -8.12 10.43
N TYR A 98 2.09 -7.90 9.43
CA TYR A 98 1.83 -6.58 8.87
C TYR A 98 0.42 -6.13 9.22
N ALA A 99 0.25 -4.84 9.52
CA ALA A 99 -1.04 -4.25 9.85
C ALA A 99 -1.16 -2.81 9.38
N HIS A 100 -2.39 -2.31 9.21
CA HIS A 100 -2.62 -0.87 9.19
C HIS A 100 -2.30 -0.28 10.57
N PHE A 101 -1.69 0.91 10.61
CA PHE A 101 -1.35 1.63 11.83
C PHE A 101 -2.59 1.86 12.70
N ASP A 102 -3.69 2.34 12.12
CA ASP A 102 -4.94 2.59 12.85
C ASP A 102 -5.54 1.29 13.44
N CYS A 103 -5.40 0.17 12.72
CA CYS A 103 -5.85 -1.13 13.21
C CYS A 103 -4.98 -1.62 14.36
N ALA A 104 -3.66 -1.46 14.25
CA ALA A 104 -2.72 -1.78 15.31
C ALA A 104 -2.97 -0.90 16.54
N GLN A 105 -3.10 0.41 16.37
CA GLN A 105 -3.40 1.36 17.43
C GLN A 105 -4.67 0.96 18.19
N LYS A 106 -5.80 0.78 17.50
CA LYS A 106 -7.08 0.37 18.14
C LYS A 106 -6.99 -0.95 18.90
N ARG A 107 -6.22 -1.92 18.40
CA ARG A 107 -6.10 -3.26 18.99
C ARG A 107 -5.06 -3.33 20.10
N MET A 108 -4.03 -2.49 20.06
CA MET A 108 -2.92 -2.48 21.00
C MET A 108 -3.02 -1.38 22.06
N GLU A 109 -3.97 -0.42 21.93
CA GLU A 109 -4.21 0.66 22.90
C GLU A 109 -4.65 0.17 24.29
N GLY A 110 -4.91 -1.12 24.48
CA GLY A 110 -5.20 -1.70 25.79
C GLY A 110 -4.10 -2.63 26.27
N SER A 111 -3.07 -2.10 26.96
CA SER A 111 -2.54 -2.67 28.23
C SER A 111 -1.30 -1.94 28.79
N SER A 112 -0.44 -1.29 27.98
CA SER A 112 0.68 -0.48 28.54
C SER A 112 1.44 0.46 27.58
N MET A 113 1.03 0.67 26.33
CA MET A 113 1.82 1.44 25.36
C MET A 113 0.98 2.34 24.46
N ALA A 114 1.42 3.59 24.31
CA ALA A 114 1.04 4.48 23.22
C ALA A 114 2.00 4.22 22.05
N LEU A 115 1.47 3.94 20.85
CA LEU A 115 2.27 3.78 19.63
C LEU A 115 2.48 5.17 19.01
N GLU A 116 3.72 5.66 19.02
CA GLU A 116 4.08 6.89 18.32
C GLU A 116 4.61 6.54 16.92
N GLN A 117 4.15 7.28 15.91
CA GLN A 117 4.63 7.14 14.54
C GLN A 117 5.92 7.95 14.37
N ASP A 118 7.06 7.28 14.33
CA ASP A 118 8.33 7.93 13.97
C ASP A 118 8.37 8.19 12.47
N VAL A 119 8.03 9.41 12.07
CA VAL A 119 8.21 9.89 10.70
C VAL A 119 9.67 10.32 10.55
N LEU A 120 10.55 9.41 10.15
CA LEU A 120 11.91 9.74 9.74
C LEU A 120 11.86 10.56 8.45
N PHE A 121 11.84 11.89 8.58
CA PHE A 121 12.15 12.77 7.46
C PHE A 121 13.64 12.59 7.14
N PRO A 122 14.03 12.33 5.88
CA PRO A 122 15.45 12.36 5.52
C PRO A 122 15.97 13.77 5.81
N SER A 123 16.95 13.86 6.70
CA SER A 123 17.63 15.11 7.03
C SER A 123 18.19 15.73 5.75
N VAL A 124 17.73 16.94 5.42
CA VAL A 124 18.26 17.74 4.32
C VAL A 124 19.76 17.94 4.60
N PRO A 125 20.66 17.56 3.69
CA PRO A 125 22.09 17.79 3.91
C PRO A 125 22.35 19.30 3.97
N ASP A 126 22.99 19.74 5.05
CA ASP A 126 23.45 21.12 5.19
C ASP A 126 24.39 21.46 4.02
N THR A 127 23.97 22.42 3.21
CA THR A 127 24.75 23.04 2.11
C THR A 127 25.98 23.77 2.60
#